data_AF-G4ME18-F1
#
_entry.id   AF-G4ME18-F1
#
_cell.length_a   1.000
_cell.length_b   1.000
_cell.length_c   1.000
_cell.angle_alpha   90.00
_cell.angle_beta   90.00
_cell.angle_gamma   90.00
#
_symmetry.space_group_name_H-M   'P 1'
#
loop_
_entity.id
_entity.type
_entity.pdbx_description
1 polymer ?
#
loop_
_entity_poly.entity_id
_entity_poly.type
_entity_poly.pdbx_seq_one_letter_code
_entity_poly.pdbx_strand_id
1 'polypeptide(L)'
;MNTELRSFDAVLFDFADTLFDSRSALLPDVMAQHFSDLGMRAAPEDCERWIEQILAYVATLQGQARMQSCDYSPDLHRASWNAVVHACEGIPPAFAQPFYEVFCDAELLWRPFPDCEAVLDVPADVADDARRDSGDLERAQGPTVHVPIRENLKIPESHIN
;
A
#
# COMPACT_ATOMS: atom_id res chain seq x y z
N MET A 1 11.41 16.04 34.13
CA MET A 1 12.07 14.95 33.38
C MET A 1 12.77 15.62 32.20
N ASN A 2 14.09 15.46 32.06
CA ASN A 2 14.83 15.95 30.90
C ASN A 2 14.56 14.99 29.74
N THR A 3 13.85 15.46 28.72
CA THR A 3 13.60 14.70 27.51
C THR A 3 14.77 14.95 26.55
N GLU A 4 15.79 14.10 26.59
CA GLU A 4 16.84 14.14 25.57
C GLU A 4 16.26 13.64 24.25
N LEU A 5 16.19 14.54 23.26
CA LEU A 5 15.83 14.19 21.89
C LEU A 5 16.93 13.29 21.31
N ARG A 6 16.55 12.10 20.82
CA ARG A 6 17.46 11.20 20.11
C ARG A 6 17.52 11.61 18.64
N SER A 7 18.73 11.76 18.11
CA SER A 7 18.94 11.90 16.66
C SER A 7 18.98 10.54 16.00
N PHE A 8 18.37 10.44 14.81
CA PHE A 8 18.44 9.26 13.94
C PHE A 8 19.06 9.67 12.61
N ASP A 9 19.94 8.84 12.06
CA ASP A 9 20.56 9.10 10.75
C ASP A 9 19.57 8.87 9.59
N ALA A 10 18.60 7.96 9.77
CA ALA A 10 17.53 7.67 8.81
C ALA A 10 16.28 7.11 9.51
N VAL A 11 15.12 7.35 8.92
CA VAL A 11 13.85 6.70 9.26
C VAL A 11 13.31 6.05 7.99
N LEU A 12 12.97 4.77 8.08
CA LEU A 12 12.37 4.01 6.99
C LEU A 12 10.88 3.87 7.30
N PHE A 13 10.05 4.23 6.33
CA PHE A 13 8.61 4.06 6.41
C PHE A 13 8.21 2.89 5.52
N ASP A 14 7.27 2.10 6.01
CA ASP A 14 6.50 1.24 5.11
C ASP A 14 5.69 2.13 4.14
N PHE A 15 5.44 1.62 2.95
CA PHE A 15 4.69 2.36 1.93
C PHE A 15 3.19 2.23 2.19
N ALA A 16 2.69 1.00 2.30
CA ALA A 16 1.28 0.68 2.49
C ALA A 16 0.82 0.96 3.92
N ASP A 17 -0.33 1.62 4.05
CA ASP A 17 -1.02 1.89 5.32
C ASP A 17 -0.15 2.62 6.38
N THR A 18 0.96 3.20 5.95
CA THR A 18 1.84 4.08 6.73
C THR A 18 1.95 5.44 6.06
N LEU A 19 2.35 5.50 4.79
CA LEU A 19 2.40 6.75 4.01
C LEU A 19 1.19 6.93 3.10
N PHE A 20 0.67 5.82 2.58
CA PHE A 20 -0.44 5.81 1.62
C PHE A 20 -1.62 4.99 2.13
N ASP A 21 -2.82 5.47 1.87
CA ASP A 21 -4.06 4.73 2.13
C ASP A 21 -4.24 3.66 1.06
N SER A 22 -3.91 2.40 1.35
CA SER A 22 -4.05 1.31 0.38
C SER A 22 -5.49 1.10 -0.07
N ARG A 23 -6.48 1.51 0.73
CA ARG A 23 -7.90 1.39 0.39
C ARG A 23 -8.36 2.40 -0.65
N SER A 24 -7.62 3.49 -0.82
CA SER A 24 -7.92 4.48 -1.86
C SER A 24 -7.81 3.90 -3.28
N ALA A 25 -7.14 2.75 -3.44
CA ALA A 25 -7.08 1.99 -4.69
C ALA A 25 -8.33 1.19 -5.02
N LEU A 26 -9.15 0.87 -4.02
CA LEU A 26 -10.28 -0.03 -4.14
C LEU A 26 -11.53 0.72 -4.59
N LEU A 27 -11.47 1.28 -5.80
CA LEU A 27 -12.55 2.07 -6.41
C LEU A 27 -13.47 1.16 -7.24
N PRO A 28 -14.76 1.03 -6.91
CA PRO A 28 -15.67 0.11 -7.59
C PRO A 28 -15.80 0.36 -9.10
N ASP A 29 -15.84 1.63 -9.52
CA ASP A 29 -15.93 2.01 -10.93
C ASP A 29 -14.67 1.61 -11.73
N VAL A 30 -13.49 1.84 -11.15
CA VAL A 30 -12.20 1.45 -11.77
C VAL A 30 -12.11 -0.06 -11.89
N MET A 31 -12.53 -0.76 -10.83
CA MET A 31 -12.58 -2.23 -10.82
C MET A 31 -13.53 -2.77 -11.89
N ALA A 32 -14.74 -2.21 -11.99
CA ALA A 32 -15.74 -2.63 -12.99
C ALA A 32 -15.22 -2.39 -14.42
N GLN A 33 -14.55 -1.26 -14.66
CA GLN A 33 -13.93 -0.97 -15.96
C GLN A 33 -12.81 -1.96 -16.30
N HIS A 34 -11.87 -2.20 -15.37
CA HIS A 34 -10.78 -3.17 -15.57
C HIS A 34 -11.31 -4.59 -15.82
N PHE A 35 -12.34 -5.00 -15.08
CA PHE A 35 -13.01 -6.28 -15.27
C PHE A 35 -13.70 -6.36 -16.64
N SER A 36 -14.27 -5.25 -17.13
CA SER A 36 -14.87 -5.15 -18.46
C SER A 36 -13.84 -5.23 -19.59
N ASP A 37 -12.67 -4.60 -19.42
CA ASP A 37 -11.59 -4.63 -20.42
C ASP A 37 -11.04 -6.04 -20.62
N LEU A 38 -11.17 -6.91 -19.60
CA LEU A 38 -10.86 -8.33 -19.66
C LEU A 38 -12.00 -9.19 -20.25
N GLY A 39 -13.07 -8.57 -20.77
CA GLY A 39 -14.20 -9.25 -21.40
C GLY A 39 -15.23 -9.82 -20.44
N MET A 40 -15.15 -9.49 -19.15
CA MET A 40 -16.12 -9.90 -18.14
C MET A 40 -17.14 -8.79 -17.88
N ARG A 41 -18.19 -9.08 -17.11
CA ARG A 41 -19.22 -8.09 -16.76
C ARG A 41 -19.45 -8.10 -15.26
N ALA A 42 -19.23 -6.95 -14.63
CA ALA A 42 -19.62 -6.66 -13.26
C ALA A 42 -20.12 -5.21 -13.22
N ALA A 43 -21.20 -4.96 -12.48
CA ALA A 43 -21.61 -3.60 -12.21
C ALA A 43 -20.74 -3.01 -11.09
N PRO A 44 -20.54 -1.68 -11.01
CA PRO A 44 -19.84 -1.05 -9.89
C PRO A 44 -20.40 -1.49 -8.53
N GLU A 45 -21.72 -1.66 -8.40
CA GLU A 45 -22.36 -2.10 -7.16
C GLU A 45 -21.99 -3.56 -6.78
N ASP A 46 -21.72 -4.41 -7.76
CA ASP A 46 -21.20 -5.76 -7.50
C ASP A 46 -19.76 -5.69 -7.01
N CYS A 47 -18.93 -4.85 -7.65
CA CYS A 47 -17.54 -4.64 -7.26
C CYS A 47 -17.41 -4.05 -5.86
N GLU A 48 -18.25 -3.07 -5.51
CA GLU A 48 -18.30 -2.48 -4.17
C GLU A 48 -18.59 -3.55 -3.12
N ARG A 49 -19.67 -4.31 -3.30
CA ARG A 49 -20.04 -5.41 -2.39
C ARG A 49 -18.92 -6.44 -2.25
N TRP A 50 -18.26 -6.83 -3.34
CA TRP A 50 -17.17 -7.80 -3.31
C TRP A 50 -15.93 -7.25 -2.60
N ILE A 51 -15.56 -5.99 -2.84
CA ILE A 51 -14.48 -5.30 -2.14
C ILE A 51 -14.75 -5.27 -0.63
N GLU A 52 -15.96 -4.88 -0.22
CA GLU A 52 -16.35 -4.86 1.20
C GLU A 52 -16.26 -6.25 1.84
N GLN A 53 -16.72 -7.29 1.14
CA GLN A 53 -16.63 -8.67 1.61
C GLN A 53 -15.18 -9.12 1.80
N ILE A 54 -14.29 -8.79 0.85
CA ILE A 54 -12.86 -9.10 0.91
C ILE A 54 -12.23 -8.40 2.12
N LEU A 55 -12.47 -7.10 2.30
CA LEU A 55 -11.94 -6.32 3.42
C LEU A 55 -12.45 -6.84 4.77
N ALA A 56 -13.74 -7.15 4.85
CA ALA A 56 -14.34 -7.75 6.04
C ALA A 56 -13.71 -9.12 6.35
N TYR A 57 -13.43 -9.92 5.33
CA TYR A 57 -12.78 -11.21 5.48
C TYR A 57 -11.34 -11.09 6.00
N VAL A 58 -10.54 -10.19 5.42
CA VAL A 58 -9.15 -9.92 5.85
C VAL A 58 -9.10 -9.52 7.33
N ALA A 59 -10.09 -8.78 7.82
CA ALA A 59 -10.17 -8.38 9.22
C ALA A 59 -10.46 -9.53 10.20
N THR A 60 -10.87 -10.71 9.72
CA THR A 60 -11.08 -11.89 10.57
C THR A 60 -9.76 -12.58 10.93
N LEU A 61 -9.75 -13.39 11.99
CA LEU A 61 -8.58 -14.22 12.33
C LEU A 61 -8.16 -15.16 11.19
N GLN A 62 -9.13 -15.66 10.42
CA GLN A 62 -8.86 -16.54 9.28
C GLN A 62 -8.25 -15.79 8.09
N GLY A 63 -8.67 -14.54 7.87
CA GLY A 63 -8.07 -13.64 6.89
C GLY A 63 -6.64 -13.29 7.27
N GLN A 64 -6.43 -12.83 8.51
CA GLN A 64 -5.11 -12.51 9.05
C GLN A 64 -4.13 -13.70 8.95
N ALA A 65 -4.58 -14.92 9.27
CA ALA A 65 -3.76 -16.12 9.12
C ALA A 65 -3.34 -16.40 7.66
N ARG A 66 -4.18 -16.07 6.66
CA ARG A 66 -3.82 -16.19 5.23
C ARG A 66 -2.86 -15.09 4.76
N MET A 67 -2.90 -13.93 5.41
CA MET A 67 -2.04 -12.78 5.10
C MET A 67 -0.68 -12.84 5.81
N GLN A 68 -0.49 -13.76 6.77
CA GLN A 68 0.70 -13.80 7.64
C GLN A 68 2.06 -13.82 6.90
N SER A 69 2.11 -14.33 5.67
CA SER A 69 3.35 -14.42 4.87
C SER A 69 3.32 -13.56 3.61
N CYS A 70 2.34 -12.66 3.48
CA CYS A 70 2.12 -11.91 2.25
C CYS A 70 3.31 -10.99 1.90
N ASP A 71 4.03 -10.47 2.91
CA ASP A 71 5.12 -9.51 2.70
C ASP A 71 6.49 -10.15 2.39
N TYR A 72 6.58 -11.48 2.34
CA TYR A 72 7.87 -12.16 2.16
C TYR A 72 8.34 -12.19 0.70
N SER A 73 7.43 -12.11 -0.27
CA SER A 73 7.77 -11.96 -1.68
C SER A 73 6.56 -11.47 -2.48
N PRO A 74 6.77 -10.87 -3.67
CA PRO A 74 5.66 -10.51 -4.55
C PRO A 74 4.75 -11.69 -4.93
N ASP A 75 5.34 -12.89 -5.08
CA ASP A 75 4.58 -14.10 -5.41
C ASP A 75 3.70 -14.55 -4.24
N LEU A 76 4.21 -14.46 -3.00
CA LEU A 76 3.44 -14.75 -1.80
C LEU A 76 2.35 -13.69 -1.56
N HIS A 77 2.66 -12.42 -1.80
CA HIS A 77 1.68 -11.33 -1.73
C HIS A 77 0.49 -11.60 -2.65
N ARG A 78 0.76 -11.88 -3.94
CA ARG A 78 -0.27 -12.26 -4.91
C ARG A 78 -1.04 -13.50 -4.51
N ALA A 79 -0.34 -14.55 -4.08
CA ALA A 79 -0.97 -15.80 -3.68
C ALA A 79 -1.90 -15.61 -2.47
N SER A 80 -1.49 -14.85 -1.45
CA SER A 80 -2.29 -14.55 -0.26
C SER A 80 -3.55 -13.76 -0.60
N TRP A 81 -3.45 -12.69 -1.39
CA TRP A 81 -4.62 -11.92 -1.81
C TRP A 81 -5.58 -12.73 -2.68
N ASN A 82 -5.08 -13.50 -3.64
CA ASN A 82 -5.94 -14.39 -4.43
C ASN A 82 -6.64 -15.45 -3.55
N ALA A 83 -5.93 -16.02 -2.57
CA ALA A 83 -6.51 -16.98 -1.62
C ALA A 83 -7.59 -16.35 -0.74
N VAL A 84 -7.45 -15.08 -0.36
CA VAL A 84 -8.48 -14.32 0.36
C VAL A 84 -9.73 -14.14 -0.51
N VAL A 85 -9.58 -13.70 -1.76
CA VAL A 85 -10.72 -13.51 -2.67
C VAL A 85 -11.46 -14.84 -2.89
N HIS A 86 -10.72 -15.93 -3.12
CA HIS A 86 -11.31 -17.26 -3.29
C HIS A 86 -12.00 -17.83 -2.04
N ALA A 87 -11.66 -17.33 -0.85
CA ALA A 87 -12.31 -17.74 0.38
C ALA A 87 -13.63 -17.00 0.65
N CYS A 88 -13.91 -15.92 -0.10
CA CYS A 88 -15.15 -15.15 0.04
C CYS A 88 -16.27 -15.80 -0.81
N GLU A 89 -17.40 -16.10 -0.17
CA GLU A 89 -18.55 -16.67 -0.87
C GLU A 89 -19.24 -15.64 -1.77
N GLY A 90 -19.70 -16.07 -2.94
CA GLY A 90 -20.47 -15.20 -3.87
C GLY A 90 -19.61 -14.25 -4.71
N ILE A 91 -18.28 -14.32 -4.61
CA ILE A 91 -17.36 -13.61 -5.49
C ILE A 91 -16.96 -14.54 -6.65
N PRO A 92 -17.09 -14.12 -7.92
CA PRO A 92 -16.62 -14.89 -9.06
C PRO A 92 -15.11 -15.19 -8.93
N PRO A 93 -14.64 -16.44 -9.13
CA PRO A 93 -13.21 -16.75 -9.04
C PRO A 93 -12.33 -15.92 -9.98
N ALA A 94 -12.88 -15.51 -11.13
CA ALA A 94 -12.20 -14.67 -12.10
C ALA A 94 -11.94 -13.23 -11.60
N PHE A 95 -12.54 -12.80 -10.48
CA PHE A 95 -12.35 -11.50 -9.87
C PHE A 95 -11.02 -11.35 -9.11
N ALA A 96 -10.39 -12.46 -8.69
CA ALA A 96 -9.20 -12.42 -7.84
C ALA A 96 -8.02 -11.70 -8.50
N GLN A 97 -7.69 -12.05 -9.74
CA GLN A 97 -6.57 -11.45 -10.45
C GLN A 97 -6.80 -9.96 -10.79
N PRO A 98 -7.96 -9.54 -11.35
CA PRO A 98 -8.28 -8.13 -11.55
C PRO A 98 -8.27 -7.32 -10.26
N PHE A 99 -8.81 -7.90 -9.17
CA PHE A 99 -8.76 -7.26 -7.85
C PHE A 99 -7.32 -6.98 -7.42
N TYR A 100 -6.44 -7.98 -7.53
CA TYR A 100 -5.04 -7.84 -7.16
C TYR A 100 -4.31 -6.79 -8.01
N GLU A 101 -4.54 -6.78 -9.32
CA GLU A 101 -3.91 -5.84 -10.24
C GLU A 101 -4.28 -4.39 -9.92
N VAL A 102 -5.58 -4.10 -9.71
CA VAL A 102 -6.04 -2.76 -9.35
C VAL A 102 -5.55 -2.38 -7.95
N PHE A 103 -5.61 -3.30 -6.99
CA PHE A 103 -5.15 -3.04 -5.62
C PHE A 103 -3.66 -2.69 -5.57
N CYS A 104 -2.83 -3.35 -6.40
CA CYS A 104 -1.39 -3.10 -6.46
C CYS A 104 -0.98 -1.95 -7.40
N ASP A 105 -1.92 -1.25 -8.05
CA ASP A 105 -1.62 -0.08 -8.89
C ASP A 105 -1.37 1.16 -8.01
N ALA A 106 -0.21 1.14 -7.35
CA ALA A 106 0.24 2.15 -6.41
C ALA A 106 0.57 3.50 -7.06
N GLU A 107 0.93 3.51 -8.36
CA GLU A 107 1.33 4.75 -9.04
C GLU A 107 0.13 5.65 -9.36
N LEU A 108 -1.04 5.07 -9.58
CA LEU A 108 -2.21 5.82 -10.05
C LEU A 108 -3.30 5.97 -8.99
N LEU A 109 -3.41 5.02 -8.06
CA LEU A 109 -4.61 4.94 -7.22
C LEU A 109 -4.35 5.13 -5.73
N TRP A 110 -3.12 4.93 -5.25
CA TRP A 110 -2.79 5.08 -3.84
C TRP A 110 -2.61 6.55 -3.49
N ARG A 111 -3.46 7.06 -2.60
CA ARG A 111 -3.43 8.43 -2.12
C ARG A 111 -2.63 8.51 -0.83
N PRO A 112 -1.71 9.48 -0.69
CA PRO A 112 -1.02 9.69 0.58
C PRO A 112 -2.02 10.11 1.66
N PHE A 113 -1.72 9.77 2.92
CA PHE A 113 -2.48 10.34 4.03
C PHE A 113 -2.27 11.86 4.11
N PRO A 114 -3.26 12.65 4.58
CA PRO A 114 -3.18 14.12 4.57
C PRO A 114 -1.99 14.72 5.32
N ASP A 115 -1.45 14.01 6.31
CA ASP A 115 -0.32 14.43 7.14
C ASP A 115 1.04 13.95 6.60
N CYS A 116 1.06 13.16 5.54
CA CYS A 116 2.30 12.64 4.93
C CYS A 116 2.99 13.64 4.00
N GLU A 117 2.39 14.79 3.71
CA GLU A 117 2.97 15.81 2.80
C GLU A 117 4.40 16.19 3.21
N ALA A 118 4.66 16.43 4.50
CA ALA A 118 5.98 16.82 4.99
C ALA A 118 7.05 15.73 4.86
N VAL A 119 6.64 14.47 4.72
CA VAL A 119 7.53 13.32 4.50
C VAL A 119 7.74 13.09 3.00
N LEU A 120 6.71 13.31 2.18
CA LEU A 120 6.75 13.06 0.74
C LEU A 120 7.33 14.22 -0.07
N ASP A 121 7.31 15.44 0.46
CA ASP A 121 7.91 16.62 -0.17
C ASP A 121 9.43 16.59 -0.01
N VAL A 122 10.09 15.75 -0.84
CA VAL A 122 11.55 15.67 -0.90
C VAL A 122 12.06 16.86 -1.73
N PRO A 123 12.85 17.78 -1.14
CA PRO A 123 13.34 18.92 -1.89
C PRO A 123 14.32 18.47 -3.00
N ALA A 124 14.31 19.18 -4.14
CA ALA A 124 14.99 18.76 -5.37
C ALA A 124 16.51 18.58 -5.26
N ASP A 125 17.15 19.17 -4.25
CA ASP A 125 18.58 19.05 -3.94
C ASP A 125 18.97 17.69 -3.34
N VAL A 126 18.01 16.99 -2.73
CA VAL A 126 18.19 15.64 -2.19
C VAL A 126 18.01 14.56 -3.25
N ALA A 127 17.07 14.77 -4.18
CA ALA A 127 16.74 13.79 -5.22
C ALA A 127 17.92 13.51 -6.16
N ASP A 128 18.83 14.47 -6.32
CA ASP A 128 20.05 14.33 -7.14
C ASP A 128 21.15 13.51 -6.46
N ASP A 129 21.23 13.54 -5.13
CA ASP A 129 22.21 12.75 -4.36
C ASP A 129 21.77 11.27 -4.25
N ALA A 130 20.47 11.01 -4.03
CA ALA A 130 19.94 9.64 -4.01
C ALA A 130 20.10 8.93 -5.37
N ARG A 131 19.99 9.65 -6.50
CA ARG A 131 20.23 9.10 -7.85
C ARG A 131 21.70 8.79 -8.14
N ARG A 132 22.64 9.47 -7.47
CA ARG A 132 24.08 9.20 -7.63
C ARG A 132 24.51 7.93 -6.88
N ASP A 133 23.93 7.66 -5.72
CA ASP A 133 24.22 6.45 -4.94
C ASP A 133 23.46 5.20 -5.43
N SER A 134 22.35 5.37 -6.16
CA SER A 134 21.57 4.25 -6.71
C SER A 134 22.21 3.57 -7.94
N GLY A 135 23.32 4.10 -8.45
CA GLY A 135 24.00 3.60 -9.65
C GLY A 135 24.53 2.15 -9.55
N ASP A 136 24.62 1.60 -8.33
CA ASP A 136 25.18 0.26 -8.08
C ASP A 136 24.14 -0.79 -7.62
N LEU A 137 22.85 -0.45 -7.53
CA LEU A 137 21.81 -1.34 -6.98
C LEU A 137 20.58 -1.54 -7.87
N GLU A 138 20.71 -1.36 -9.19
CA GLU A 138 19.68 -1.84 -10.14
C GLU A 138 19.74 -3.36 -10.30
N ARG A 139 19.14 -4.08 -9.35
CA ARG A 139 18.36 -5.31 -9.61
C ARG A 139 17.57 -5.71 -8.37
N ALA A 140 16.25 -5.59 -8.50
CA ALA A 140 15.20 -6.12 -7.65
C ALA A 140 14.97 -5.41 -6.30
N GLN A 141 14.13 -4.36 -6.32
CA GLN A 141 13.06 -4.04 -5.37
C GLN A 141 12.35 -2.77 -5.85
N GLY A 142 11.08 -2.57 -5.49
CA GLY A 142 10.29 -1.41 -5.88
C GLY A 142 10.93 -0.07 -5.43
N PRO A 143 10.35 1.09 -5.81
CA PRO A 143 10.99 2.37 -5.54
C PRO A 143 11.07 2.65 -4.03
N THR A 144 12.26 2.49 -3.46
CA THR A 144 12.60 2.96 -2.12
C THR A 144 12.81 4.48 -2.17
N VAL A 145 11.93 5.25 -1.55
CA VAL A 145 12.11 6.70 -1.41
C VAL A 145 12.93 6.98 -0.16
N HIS A 146 14.16 7.46 -0.34
CA HIS A 146 15.01 7.96 0.74
C HIS A 146 14.70 9.45 1.00
N VAL A 147 14.14 9.76 2.16
CA VAL A 147 13.88 11.14 2.61
C VAL A 147 14.87 11.49 3.74
N PRO A 148 15.82 12.41 3.54
CA PRO A 148 16.68 12.89 4.60
C PRO A 148 15.88 13.81 5.53
N ILE A 149 15.99 13.53 6.82
CA ILE A 149 15.30 14.30 7.85
C ILE A 149 16.05 15.62 8.05
N ARG A 150 15.39 16.75 7.79
CA ARG A 150 15.89 18.05 8.25
C ARG A 150 15.83 18.12 9.77
N GLU A 151 16.85 18.68 10.39
CA GLU A 151 17.16 18.75 11.83
C GLU A 151 16.07 19.28 12.81
N ASN A 152 14.80 19.46 12.45
CA ASN A 152 13.83 20.12 13.34
C ASN A 152 12.37 19.63 13.21
N LEU A 153 12.10 18.32 13.26
CA LEU A 153 10.74 17.84 13.51
C LEU A 153 10.50 17.67 15.03
N LYS A 154 9.78 18.60 15.65
CA LYS A 154 9.32 18.48 17.05
C LYS A 154 7.90 17.89 17.07
N ILE A 155 7.75 16.66 17.54
CA ILE A 155 6.45 16.01 17.74
C ILE A 155 5.97 16.25 19.19
N PRO A 156 4.81 16.90 19.43
CA PRO A 156 4.25 17.06 20.78
C PRO A 156 3.65 15.76 21.33
N GLU A 157 3.81 15.50 22.63
CA GLU A 157 3.39 14.28 23.35
C GLU A 157 1.86 14.02 23.41
N SER A 158 1.01 14.76 22.70
CA SER A 158 -0.44 14.54 22.75
C SER A 158 -0.93 13.31 21.97
N HIS A 159 -0.04 12.55 21.32
CA HIS A 159 -0.41 11.49 20.37
C HIS A 159 0.25 10.12 20.59
N ILE A 160 0.77 9.83 21.80
CA ILE A 160 1.24 8.49 22.16
C ILE A 160 0.37 7.95 23.30
N ASN A 161 -0.55 7.04 22.97
CA ASN A 161 -1.21 6.13 23.93
C ASN A 161 -0.63 4.73 23.74
#